data_AF-A0ABD1BLB1-F1
#
_entry.id   AF-A0ABD1BLB1-F1
#
_cell.length_a   1.000
_cell.length_b   1.000
_cell.length_c   1.000
_cell.angle_alpha   90.00
_cell.angle_beta   90.00
_cell.angle_gamma   90.00
#
_symmetry.space_group_name_H-M   'P 1'
#
loop_
_entity.id
_entity.type
_entity.pdbx_description
1 polymer ?
#
loop_
_entity_poly.entity_id
_entity_poly.type
_entity_poly.pdbx_seq_one_letter_code
_entity_poly.pdbx_strand_id
1 'polypeptide(L)'
;MAFPISFGHFDVPDFSDHSPSCLVFSNQEASKKPFMFSHFLIKHKNFLPRVAQQWNSTKFDGTSMFVLSKKLKSLKLGLKELSKDNFLDLENRVKEAHLHLFDCQ
;
A
#
# COMPACT_ATOMS: atom_id res chain seq x y z
N MET A 1 21.63 24.06 -5.52
CA MET A 1 20.82 22.82 -5.45
C MET A 1 21.15 22.15 -4.13
N ALA A 2 20.17 22.00 -3.23
CA ALA A 2 20.35 21.24 -2.00
C ALA A 2 19.93 19.80 -2.30
N PHE A 3 20.85 18.86 -2.16
CA PHE A 3 20.52 17.45 -2.29
C PHE A 3 20.09 16.93 -0.92
N PRO A 4 18.91 16.30 -0.81
CA PRO A 4 18.50 15.67 0.44
C PRO A 4 19.54 14.63 0.85
N ILE A 5 20.03 14.72 2.08
CA ILE A 5 20.94 13.73 2.64
C ILE A 5 20.21 12.39 2.63
N SER A 6 20.79 11.36 2.00
CA SER A 6 20.30 9.99 2.12
C SER A 6 21.36 9.15 2.78
N PHE A 7 20.93 8.20 3.62
CA PHE A 7 21.84 7.25 4.25
C PHE A 7 21.24 5.84 4.19
N GLY A 8 22.11 4.85 4.02
CA GLY A 8 21.73 3.45 4.08
C GLY A 8 21.95 2.91 5.49
N HIS A 9 20.97 2.18 6.00
CA HIS A 9 21.13 1.32 7.18
C HIS A 9 21.12 -0.12 6.72
N PHE A 10 22.07 -0.91 7.19
CA PHE A 10 22.08 -2.36 7.02
C PHE A 10 21.75 -2.97 8.36
N ASP A 11 20.67 -3.75 8.40
CA ASP A 11 20.29 -4.46 9.60
C ASP A 11 21.27 -5.63 9.85
N VAL A 12 21.33 -6.08 11.11
CA VAL A 12 22.16 -7.22 11.50
C VAL A 12 21.73 -8.44 10.66
N PRO A 13 22.67 -9.16 10.02
CA PRO A 13 22.34 -10.37 9.29
C PRO A 13 21.68 -11.36 10.25
N ASP A 14 20.58 -11.92 9.78
CA ASP A 14 19.77 -12.87 10.53
C ASP A 14 20.10 -14.30 10.06
N PHE A 15 19.11 -15.18 9.90
CA PHE A 15 19.28 -16.53 9.38
C PHE A 15 19.79 -16.63 7.92
N SER A 16 19.73 -15.52 7.18
CA SER A 16 20.21 -15.40 5.80
C SER A 16 21.57 -14.71 5.80
N ASP A 17 22.47 -15.12 4.90
CA ASP A 17 23.74 -14.43 4.64
C ASP A 17 23.54 -13.04 3.99
N HIS A 18 22.28 -12.68 3.70
CA HIS A 18 21.88 -11.37 3.23
C HIS A 18 21.34 -10.46 4.36
N SER A 19 22.02 -9.34 4.61
CA SER A 19 21.50 -8.25 5.45
C SER A 19 20.51 -7.37 4.67
N PRO A 20 19.28 -7.14 5.18
CA PRO A 20 18.39 -6.13 4.64
C PRO A 20 19.06 -4.76 4.61
N SER A 21 18.87 -4.01 3.53
CA SER A 21 19.31 -2.61 3.43
C SER A 21 18.13 -1.67 3.28
N CYS A 22 18.11 -0.61 4.09
CA CYS A 22 17.08 0.40 4.09
C CYS A 22 17.71 1.76 3.73
N LEU A 23 17.18 2.41 2.69
CA LEU A 23 17.60 3.75 2.28
C LEU A 23 16.66 4.79 2.90
N VAL A 24 17.20 5.62 3.78
CA VAL A 24 16.47 6.72 4.39
C VAL A 24 16.79 8.00 3.63
N PHE A 25 15.75 8.68 3.16
CA PHE A 25 15.87 9.97 2.49
C PHE A 25 15.45 11.09 3.44
N SER A 26 16.38 11.99 3.77
CA SER A 26 16.07 13.21 4.54
C SER A 26 15.22 14.14 3.69
N ASN A 27 14.06 14.54 4.21
CA ASN A 27 13.24 15.60 3.65
C ASN A 27 12.62 15.32 2.26
N GLN A 28 11.73 14.32 2.17
CA GLN A 28 10.78 14.26 1.06
C GLN A 28 9.69 15.33 1.27
N GLU A 29 9.71 16.39 0.47
CA GLU A 29 8.53 17.26 0.38
C GLU A 29 7.31 16.40 -0.01
N ALA A 30 6.23 16.53 0.74
CA ALA A 30 5.01 15.77 0.51
C ALA A 30 4.36 16.22 -0.81
N SER A 31 4.81 15.65 -1.92
CA SER A 31 4.19 15.86 -3.22
C SER A 31 2.83 15.18 -3.28
N LYS A 32 1.91 15.73 -4.08
CA LYS A 32 0.62 15.08 -4.35
C LYS A 32 0.87 13.78 -5.10
N LYS A 33 0.92 12.65 -4.38
CA LYS A 33 1.03 11.33 -4.98
C LYS A 33 -0.23 10.98 -5.76
N PRO A 34 -0.11 10.41 -6.97
CA PRO A 34 -1.26 9.93 -7.72
C PRO A 34 -2.01 8.85 -6.93
N PHE A 35 -3.24 8.58 -7.34
CA PHE A 35 -3.99 7.46 -6.80
C PHE A 35 -3.29 6.15 -7.17
N MET A 36 -2.77 5.46 -6.15
CA MET A 36 -2.14 4.14 -6.27
C MET A 36 -2.79 3.20 -5.27
N PHE A 37 -2.99 1.95 -5.70
CA PHE A 37 -3.45 0.83 -4.89
C PHE A 37 -2.66 -0.41 -5.29
N SER A 38 -2.63 -1.42 -4.42
CA SER A 38 -1.82 -2.60 -4.67
C SER A 38 -2.39 -3.46 -5.80
N HIS A 39 -1.57 -3.78 -6.80
CA HIS A 39 -1.97 -4.54 -7.99
C HIS A 39 -2.59 -5.91 -7.67
N PHE A 40 -2.17 -6.56 -6.58
CA PHE A 40 -2.75 -7.85 -6.17
C PHE A 40 -4.25 -7.75 -5.88
N LEU A 41 -4.77 -6.57 -5.50
CA LEU A 41 -6.20 -6.36 -5.24
C LEU A 41 -7.03 -6.61 -6.50
N ILE A 42 -6.47 -6.37 -7.70
CA ILE A 42 -7.19 -6.59 -8.97
C ILE A 42 -7.57 -8.07 -9.13
N LYS A 43 -6.75 -8.99 -8.62
CA LYS A 43 -7.01 -10.43 -8.65
C LYS A 43 -7.98 -10.90 -7.57
N HIS A 44 -8.35 -10.02 -6.63
CA HIS A 44 -9.23 -10.38 -5.54
C HIS A 44 -10.68 -10.51 -6.03
N LYS A 45 -11.36 -11.60 -5.66
CA LYS A 45 -12.75 -11.89 -6.08
C LYS A 45 -13.73 -10.75 -5.81
N ASN A 46 -13.52 -10.00 -4.73
CA ASN A 46 -14.41 -8.90 -4.34
C ASN A 46 -13.99 -7.54 -4.92
N PHE A 47 -12.94 -7.47 -5.73
CA PHE A 47 -12.47 -6.21 -6.32
C PHE A 47 -13.52 -5.55 -7.21
N LEU A 48 -13.93 -6.22 -8.28
CA LEU A 48 -14.93 -5.69 -9.21
C LEU A 48 -16.27 -5.40 -8.52
N PRO A 49 -16.83 -6.29 -7.66
CA PRO A 49 -18.04 -5.98 -6.89
C PRO A 49 -17.92 -4.71 -6.04
N ARG A 50 -16.81 -4.54 -5.30
CA ARG A 50 -16.60 -3.38 -4.43
C ARG A 50 -16.43 -2.09 -5.23
N VAL A 51 -15.71 -2.16 -6.35
CA VAL A 51 -15.55 -1.02 -7.28
C VAL A 51 -16.91 -0.61 -7.84
N ALA A 52 -17.69 -1.57 -8.35
CA ALA A 52 -19.01 -1.30 -8.94
C ALA A 52 -19.99 -0.71 -7.90
N GLN A 53 -20.03 -1.28 -6.70
CA GLN A 53 -20.84 -0.77 -5.60
C GLN A 53 -20.49 0.69 -5.31
N GLN A 54 -19.22 1.00 -5.03
CA GLN A 54 -18.79 2.36 -4.69
C GLN A 54 -19.01 3.35 -5.86
N TRP A 55 -18.79 2.90 -7.10
CA TRP A 55 -18.94 3.72 -8.30
C TRP A 55 -20.39 4.12 -8.57
N ASN A 56 -21.33 3.23 -8.25
CA ASN A 56 -22.77 3.45 -8.48
C ASN A 56 -23.45 4.11 -7.27
N SER A 57 -22.95 3.90 -6.06
CA SER A 57 -23.43 4.55 -4.84
C SER A 57 -23.05 6.03 -4.74
N THR A 58 -22.08 6.50 -5.52
CA THR A 58 -21.61 7.89 -5.50
C THR A 58 -22.22 8.72 -6.63
N LYS A 59 -22.90 9.80 -6.25
CA LYS A 59 -23.37 10.85 -7.17
C LYS A 59 -22.63 12.14 -6.87
N PHE A 60 -22.10 12.77 -7.91
CA PHE A 60 -21.41 14.06 -7.84
C PHE A 60 -21.94 14.94 -8.96
N ASP A 61 -22.17 16.21 -8.66
CA ASP A 61 -22.58 17.22 -9.65
C ASP A 61 -21.37 18.02 -10.13
N GLY A 62 -21.38 18.45 -11.40
CA GLY A 62 -20.33 19.26 -12.00
C GLY A 62 -19.90 18.74 -13.37
N THR A 63 -18.73 19.17 -13.83
CA THR A 63 -18.18 18.74 -15.13
C THR A 63 -17.82 17.25 -15.11
N SER A 64 -17.84 16.61 -16.28
CA SER A 64 -17.51 15.18 -16.41
C SER A 64 -16.15 14.83 -15.81
N MET A 65 -15.13 15.69 -15.98
CA MET A 65 -13.81 15.51 -15.35
C MET A 65 -13.86 15.61 -13.82
N PHE A 66 -14.64 16.55 -13.28
CA PHE A 66 -14.80 16.70 -11.84
C PHE A 66 -15.47 15.46 -11.23
N VAL A 67 -16.55 15.00 -11.86
CA VAL A 67 -17.27 13.78 -11.43
C VAL A 67 -16.34 12.57 -11.46
N LEU A 68 -15.58 12.37 -12.54
CA LEU A 68 -14.60 11.29 -12.65
C LEU A 68 -13.54 11.35 -11.54
N SER A 69 -12.94 12.53 -11.31
CA SER A 69 -11.92 12.73 -10.27
C SER A 69 -12.46 12.42 -8.88
N LYS A 70 -13.70 12.84 -8.57
CA LYS A 70 -14.37 12.54 -7.29
C LYS A 70 -14.68 11.06 -7.14
N LYS A 71 -15.15 10.38 -8.20
CA LYS A 71 -15.38 8.93 -8.17
C LYS A 71 -14.09 8.15 -7.92
N LEU A 72 -13.00 8.47 -8.62
CA LEU A 72 -11.69 7.87 -8.39
C LEU A 72 -11.19 8.13 -6.95
N LYS A 73 -11.37 9.36 -6.44
CA LYS A 73 -11.01 9.69 -5.06
C LYS A 73 -11.83 8.90 -4.04
N SER A 74 -13.13 8.67 -4.31
CA SER A 74 -14.00 7.87 -3.45
C SER A 74 -13.59 6.39 -3.46
N LEU A 75 -13.23 5.83 -4.62
CA LEU A 75 -12.76 4.44 -4.74
C LEU A 75 -11.55 4.14 -3.87
N LYS A 76 -10.69 5.14 -3.65
CA LYS A 76 -9.51 4.98 -2.78
C LYS A 76 -9.85 4.46 -1.39
N LEU A 77 -10.96 4.90 -0.81
CA LEU A 77 -11.37 4.43 0.51
C LEU A 77 -11.83 2.97 0.45
N GLY A 78 -12.68 2.61 -0.52
CA GLY A 78 -13.18 1.25 -0.67
C GLY A 78 -12.09 0.23 -0.99
N LEU A 79 -11.08 0.61 -1.77
CA LEU A 79 -9.92 -0.26 -2.01
C LEU A 79 -8.99 -0.37 -0.79
N LYS A 80 -8.86 0.69 0.02
CA LYS A 80 -8.13 0.62 1.29
C LYS A 80 -8.82 -0.33 2.27
N GLU A 81 -10.14 -0.26 2.38
CA GLU A 81 -10.92 -1.19 3.20
C GLU A 81 -10.77 -2.63 2.68
N LEU A 82 -10.88 -2.85 1.37
CA LEU A 82 -10.64 -4.18 0.78
C LEU A 82 -9.22 -4.70 1.10
N SER A 83 -8.21 -3.83 1.04
CA SER A 83 -6.84 -4.20 1.42
C SER A 83 -6.75 -4.53 2.91
N LYS A 84 -7.42 -3.75 3.76
CA LYS A 84 -7.41 -3.95 5.20
C LYS A 84 -8.09 -5.29 5.55
N ASP A 85 -9.30 -5.51 5.08
CA ASP A 85 -10.10 -6.70 5.41
C ASP A 85 -9.43 -8.02 4.99
N ASN A 86 -8.58 -8.01 3.96
CA ASN A 86 -7.98 -9.24 3.42
C ASN A 86 -6.48 -9.40 3.70
N PHE A 87 -5.78 -8.32 4.08
CA PHE A 87 -4.32 -8.33 4.22
C PHE A 87 -3.81 -7.73 5.54
N LEU A 88 -4.70 -7.33 6.46
CA LEU A 88 -4.29 -6.89 7.81
C LEU A 88 -3.41 -7.91 8.53
N ASP A 89 -3.75 -9.19 8.41
CA ASP A 89 -3.06 -10.25 9.13
C ASP A 89 -1.79 -10.74 8.40
N LEU A 90 -1.51 -10.20 7.21
CA LEU A 90 -0.34 -10.63 6.44
C LEU A 90 0.95 -10.28 7.19
N GLU A 91 1.02 -9.09 7.82
CA GLU A 91 2.17 -8.66 8.60
C GLU A 91 2.41 -9.57 9.82
N ASN A 92 1.34 -9.93 10.53
CA ASN A 92 1.42 -10.86 11.67
C ASN A 92 1.87 -12.25 11.22
N ARG A 93 1.27 -12.79 10.16
CA ARG A 93 1.64 -14.12 9.62
C ARG A 93 3.08 -14.16 9.13
N VAL A 94 3.58 -13.08 8.53
CA VAL A 94 4.99 -12.97 8.15
C VAL A 94 5.88 -12.96 9.40
N LYS A 95 5.49 -12.22 10.44
CA LYS A 95 6.22 -12.19 11.71
C LYS A 95 6.21 -13.55 12.42
N GLU A 96 5.08 -14.24 12.46
CA GLU A 96 4.95 -15.58 13.04
C GLU A 96 5.78 -16.61 12.26
N ALA A 97 5.71 -16.59 10.93
CA ALA A 97 6.54 -17.47 10.10
C ALA A 97 8.03 -17.21 10.31
N HIS A 98 8.43 -15.95 10.49
CA HIS A 98 9.80 -15.55 10.81
C HIS A 98 10.26 -16.09 12.16
N LEU A 99 9.43 -15.97 13.21
CA LEU A 99 9.74 -16.51 14.53
C LEU A 99 9.84 -18.05 14.50
N HIS A 100 8.92 -18.72 13.80
CA HIS A 100 8.95 -20.17 13.68
C HIS A 100 10.20 -20.67 12.94
N LEU A 101 10.66 -19.95 11.91
CA LEU A 101 11.93 -20.27 11.23
C LEU A 101 13.12 -20.14 12.19
N PHE A 102 13.13 -19.10 13.02
CA PHE A 102 14.13 -18.90 14.07
C PHE A 102 14.19 -20.04 15.09
N ASP A 103 13.04 -20.54 15.53
CA ASP A 103 12.96 -21.61 16.52
C ASP A 103 13.43 -22.98 15.95
N CYS A 104 13.40 -23.16 14.63
CA CYS A 104 13.73 -24.42 13.97
C CYS A 104 15.19 -24.52 13.49
N GLN A 105 16.00 -23.48 13.71
CA GLN A 105 17.41 -23.41 13.31
C GLN A 105 18.33 -23.73 14.48
#